data_AF-A0A1F3WVB7-F1
#
_entry.id   AF-A0A1F3WVB7-F1
#
_cell.length_a   1.000
_cell.length_b   1.000
_cell.length_c   1.000
_cell.angle_alpha   90.00
_cell.angle_beta   90.00
_cell.angle_gamma   90.00
#
_symmetry.space_group_name_H-M   'P 1'
#
loop_
_entity.id
_entity.type
_entity.pdbx_description
1 polymer ?
#
loop_
_entity_poly.entity_id
_entity_poly.type
_entity_poly.pdbx_seq_one_letter_code
_entity_poly.pdbx_strand_id
1 'polypeptide(L)'
;MSKGNTFENELLLHIFNNAAITLIGDAAGLLPSAGAGSLYIALHTAEPGEAGDQTTSEIAYTGYARVGVARSGAGWTVATNTVTNAAAVTFGQRTDIGTAVATHWSVGVAAAGASKILYSGPLGTVVQGPFTALAVDNTIRIPGHSLAVDERVAFYPAFGSALPGSVVEGTLYWVKTVVGDVITISTTQGGLEFDITSDGDGVAYEARTLSITQFITPSFAAGDIDITED
;
A
#
# COMPACT_ATOMS: atom_id res chain seq x y z
N MET A 1 -4.27 2.65 20.92
CA MET A 1 -3.11 2.44 21.82
C MET A 1 -1.89 2.49 20.92
N SER A 2 -0.83 3.23 21.26
CA SER A 2 0.38 3.31 20.42
C SER A 2 1.50 2.47 21.03
N LYS A 3 2.46 2.09 20.19
CA LYS A 3 3.78 1.64 20.67
C LYS A 3 4.54 2.88 21.16
N GLY A 4 5.71 2.65 21.77
CA GLY A 4 6.64 3.75 22.05
C GLY A 4 7.66 3.85 20.91
N ASN A 5 8.09 5.07 20.58
CA ASN A 5 8.95 5.35 19.42
C ASN A 5 10.19 4.45 19.33
N THR A 6 10.78 4.06 20.46
CA THR A 6 11.93 3.13 20.48
C THR A 6 11.54 1.76 19.93
N PHE A 7 10.42 1.21 20.40
CA PHE A 7 10.02 -0.14 20.01
C PHE A 7 9.47 -0.18 18.57
N GLU A 8 8.81 0.88 18.09
CA GLU A 8 8.44 1.03 16.68
C GLU A 8 9.66 0.91 15.77
N ASN A 9 10.69 1.71 16.06
CA ASN A 9 11.93 1.68 15.29
C ASN A 9 12.65 0.32 15.38
N GLU A 10 12.70 -0.29 16.57
CA GLU A 10 13.30 -1.63 16.76
C GLU A 10 12.55 -2.72 15.99
N LEU A 11 11.21 -2.68 15.97
CA LEU A 11 10.39 -3.63 15.23
C LEU A 11 10.63 -3.52 13.72
N LEU A 12 10.63 -2.30 13.20
CA LEU A 12 10.92 -2.03 11.79
C LEU A 12 12.35 -2.43 11.42
N LEU A 13 13.34 -2.12 12.26
CA LEU A 13 14.72 -2.58 12.06
C LEU A 13 14.85 -4.10 12.09
N HIS A 14 14.08 -4.79 12.94
CA HIS A 14 14.06 -6.25 12.98
C HIS A 14 13.51 -6.84 11.68
N ILE A 15 12.38 -6.31 11.20
CA ILE A 15 11.72 -6.79 9.97
C ILE A 15 12.55 -6.46 8.73
N PHE A 16 13.03 -5.23 8.58
CA PHE A 16 13.63 -4.75 7.33
C PHE A 16 15.15 -4.78 7.31
N ASN A 17 15.82 -4.67 8.46
CA ASN A 17 17.29 -4.65 8.56
C ASN A 17 17.88 -5.85 9.31
N ASN A 18 17.05 -6.81 9.69
CA ASN A 18 17.45 -8.02 10.43
C ASN A 18 18.23 -7.70 11.71
N ALA A 19 17.82 -6.67 12.44
CA ALA A 19 18.38 -6.33 13.75
C ALA A 19 17.80 -7.22 14.86
N ALA A 20 18.53 -7.41 15.97
CA ALA A 20 17.98 -8.05 17.17
C ALA A 20 17.14 -7.05 17.98
N ILE A 21 16.13 -7.54 18.70
CA ILE A 21 15.41 -6.75 19.72
C ILE A 21 15.72 -7.36 21.09
N THR A 22 16.42 -6.61 21.94
CA THR A 22 16.79 -7.10 23.27
C THR A 22 15.61 -7.03 24.26
N LEU A 23 15.71 -7.73 25.39
CA LEU A 23 14.75 -7.67 26.52
C LEU A 23 13.31 -8.17 26.23
N ILE A 24 13.05 -8.68 25.03
CA ILE A 24 11.76 -9.25 24.61
C ILE A 24 12.03 -10.63 24.04
N GLY A 25 11.21 -11.63 24.36
CA GLY A 25 11.42 -13.01 23.92
C GLY A 25 12.16 -13.85 24.96
N ASP A 26 13.21 -14.56 24.55
CA ASP A 26 14.01 -15.38 25.45
C ASP A 26 15.22 -14.62 26.03
N ALA A 27 16.13 -15.32 26.71
CA ALA A 27 17.31 -14.72 27.34
C ALA A 27 18.24 -13.99 26.34
N ALA A 28 18.16 -14.30 25.05
CA ALA A 28 18.94 -13.66 24.00
C ALA A 28 18.16 -12.55 23.26
N GLY A 29 16.86 -12.40 23.54
CA GLY A 29 15.97 -11.44 22.88
C GLY A 29 15.22 -12.02 21.68
N LEU A 30 14.60 -11.15 20.87
CA LEU A 30 14.12 -11.52 19.54
C LEU A 30 15.31 -11.50 18.58
N LEU A 31 15.77 -12.70 18.24
CA LEU A 31 16.97 -12.88 17.45
C LEU A 31 16.74 -12.64 15.95
N PRO A 32 17.73 -12.06 15.25
CA PRO A 32 17.67 -11.94 13.81
C PRO A 32 17.75 -13.32 13.14
N SER A 33 17.31 -13.42 11.89
CA SER A 33 17.48 -14.65 11.12
C SER A 33 18.96 -14.90 10.81
N ALA A 34 19.37 -16.17 10.81
CA ALA A 34 20.77 -16.58 10.63
C ALA A 34 21.41 -16.05 9.34
N GLY A 35 20.62 -15.92 8.27
CA GLY A 35 20.91 -15.06 7.13
C GLY A 35 19.84 -14.00 7.00
N ALA A 36 20.21 -12.76 6.70
CA ALA A 36 19.23 -11.67 6.57
C ALA A 36 18.17 -11.96 5.51
N GLY A 37 18.57 -12.57 4.39
CA GLY A 37 17.67 -12.86 3.27
C GLY A 37 17.12 -11.59 2.61
N SER A 38 16.02 -11.74 1.90
CA SER A 38 15.34 -10.65 1.21
C SER A 38 13.85 -10.63 1.55
N LEU A 39 13.27 -9.44 1.50
CA LEU A 39 11.83 -9.28 1.33
C LEU A 39 11.53 -9.14 -0.16
N TYR A 40 10.34 -9.55 -0.58
CA TYR A 40 9.98 -9.63 -1.98
C TYR A 40 8.83 -8.68 -2.28
N ILE A 41 9.11 -7.73 -3.18
CA ILE A 41 8.14 -6.75 -3.65
C ILE A 41 7.35 -7.34 -4.80
N ALA A 42 6.02 -7.30 -4.69
CA ALA A 42 5.09 -7.73 -5.71
C ALA A 42 4.20 -6.57 -6.16
N LEU A 43 3.73 -6.62 -7.40
CA LEU A 43 2.71 -5.72 -7.95
C LEU A 43 1.39 -6.46 -8.05
N HIS A 44 0.29 -5.75 -7.81
CA HIS A 44 -1.06 -6.31 -7.84
C HIS A 44 -2.00 -5.46 -8.70
N THR A 45 -2.97 -6.14 -9.30
CA THR A 45 -4.02 -5.55 -10.16
C THR A 45 -5.22 -5.03 -9.37
N ALA A 46 -5.39 -5.49 -8.13
CA ALA A 46 -6.35 -5.02 -7.13
C ALA A 46 -5.73 -5.25 -5.74
N GLU A 47 -6.37 -4.72 -4.69
CA GLU A 47 -5.88 -4.93 -3.32
C GLU A 47 -5.83 -6.43 -2.99
N PRO A 48 -4.68 -6.98 -2.53
CA PRO A 48 -4.60 -8.37 -2.09
C PRO A 48 -5.40 -8.69 -0.82
N GLY A 49 -5.63 -7.70 0.05
CA GLY A 49 -6.47 -7.81 1.24
C GLY A 49 -5.81 -8.55 2.41
N GLU A 50 -6.32 -8.29 3.62
CA GLU A 50 -5.73 -8.81 4.87
C GLU A 50 -5.77 -10.35 4.98
N ALA A 51 -6.82 -10.97 4.47
CA ALA A 51 -6.95 -12.44 4.43
C ALA A 51 -6.23 -13.08 3.23
N GLY A 52 -5.65 -12.26 2.35
CA GLY A 52 -4.97 -12.70 1.14
C GLY A 52 -3.52 -13.14 1.37
N ASP A 53 -2.87 -13.49 0.27
CA ASP A 53 -1.44 -13.73 0.23
C ASP A 53 -0.84 -13.04 -1.01
N GLN A 54 0.49 -13.09 -1.19
CA GLN A 54 1.13 -12.38 -2.29
C GLN A 54 0.69 -12.86 -3.71
N THR A 55 -0.04 -13.96 -3.84
CA THR A 55 -0.66 -14.39 -5.10
C THR A 55 -2.04 -13.80 -5.33
N THR A 56 -2.69 -13.25 -4.29
CA THR A 56 -3.99 -12.58 -4.45
C THR A 56 -3.82 -11.35 -5.32
N SER A 57 -4.53 -11.32 -6.46
CA SER A 57 -4.48 -10.23 -7.43
C SER A 57 -3.07 -9.93 -7.99
N GLU A 58 -2.10 -10.83 -7.83
CA GLU A 58 -0.72 -10.64 -8.30
C GLU A 58 -0.69 -10.40 -9.81
N ILE A 59 0.10 -9.42 -10.25
CA ILE A 59 0.20 -9.08 -11.67
C ILE A 59 0.86 -10.20 -12.46
N ALA A 60 0.46 -10.35 -13.73
CA ALA A 60 1.06 -11.31 -14.63
C ALA A 60 1.36 -10.66 -15.99
N TYR A 61 2.60 -10.81 -16.43
CA TYR A 61 3.07 -10.53 -17.79
C TYR A 61 4.40 -11.27 -18.03
N THR A 62 4.82 -11.43 -19.29
CA THR A 62 6.09 -12.09 -19.60
C THR A 62 7.25 -11.17 -19.23
N GLY A 63 8.10 -11.63 -18.29
CA GLY A 63 9.18 -10.86 -17.70
C GLY A 63 8.93 -10.45 -16.25
N TYR A 64 7.70 -10.59 -15.74
CA TYR A 64 7.41 -10.31 -14.34
C TYR A 64 7.99 -11.37 -13.41
N ALA A 65 8.62 -10.90 -12.33
CA ALA A 65 8.95 -11.67 -11.15
C ALA A 65 8.96 -10.71 -9.94
N ARG A 66 8.67 -11.22 -8.74
CA ARG A 66 8.81 -10.44 -7.51
C ARG A 66 10.26 -10.02 -7.33
N VAL A 67 10.50 -8.80 -6.88
CA VAL A 67 11.86 -8.27 -6.73
C VAL A 67 12.33 -8.46 -5.29
N GLY A 68 13.42 -9.19 -5.11
CA GLY A 68 14.04 -9.39 -3.80
C GLY A 68 14.86 -8.17 -3.38
N VAL A 69 14.51 -7.57 -2.25
CA VAL A 69 15.24 -6.46 -1.60
C VAL A 69 15.88 -6.99 -0.32
N ALA A 70 17.21 -6.89 -0.22
CA ALA A 70 17.96 -7.41 0.91
C ALA A 70 17.52 -6.76 2.23
N ARG A 71 17.36 -7.56 3.28
CA ARG A 71 17.00 -7.08 4.62
C ARG A 71 18.20 -6.40 5.31
N SER A 72 18.54 -5.18 4.88
CA SER A 72 19.71 -4.42 5.31
C SER A 72 19.57 -2.93 5.00
N GLY A 73 20.43 -2.08 5.57
CA GLY A 73 20.46 -0.64 5.29
C GLY A 73 20.74 -0.26 3.83
N ALA A 74 21.19 -1.21 2.99
CA ALA A 74 21.33 -1.01 1.55
C ALA A 74 20.02 -1.27 0.78
N GLY A 75 19.11 -2.05 1.36
CA GLY A 75 17.78 -2.31 0.81
C GLY A 75 16.71 -1.40 1.39
N TRP A 76 16.82 -1.03 2.67
CA TRP A 76 15.79 -0.32 3.41
C TRP A 76 16.37 0.78 4.30
N THR A 77 15.81 1.97 4.19
CA THR A 77 16.03 3.06 5.14
C THR A 77 14.94 2.96 6.21
N VAL A 78 15.33 2.79 7.46
CA VAL A 78 14.41 2.79 8.61
C VAL A 78 14.74 4.01 9.47
N ALA A 79 13.73 4.85 9.73
CA ALA A 79 13.87 6.02 10.58
C ALA A 79 12.60 6.20 11.41
N THR A 80 12.74 6.23 12.74
CA THR A 80 11.60 6.34 13.67
C THR A 80 10.55 5.26 13.41
N ASN A 81 9.38 5.63 12.89
CA ASN A 81 8.26 4.77 12.57
C ASN A 81 8.08 4.58 11.05
N THR A 82 9.06 5.00 10.24
CA THR A 82 8.96 4.92 8.77
C THR A 82 10.01 3.99 8.17
N VAL A 83 9.62 3.34 7.09
CA VAL A 83 10.48 2.49 6.27
C VAL A 83 10.33 2.88 4.81
N THR A 84 11.46 3.10 4.15
CA THR A 84 11.50 3.29 2.70
C THR A 84 12.51 2.41 2.00
N ASN A 85 12.30 2.10 0.73
CA ASN A 85 13.30 1.39 -0.07
C ASN A 85 14.52 2.30 -0.31
N ALA A 86 15.70 1.84 0.09
CA ALA A 86 16.94 2.63 0.03
C ALA A 86 17.50 2.77 -1.40
N ALA A 87 17.10 1.88 -2.31
CA ALA A 87 17.51 1.87 -3.71
C ALA A 87 16.30 1.56 -4.62
N ALA A 88 16.46 1.81 -5.91
CA ALA A 88 15.42 1.51 -6.89
C ALA A 88 15.09 0.00 -6.91
N VAL A 89 13.80 -0.31 -6.98
CA VAL A 89 13.27 -1.67 -7.10
C VAL A 89 12.73 -1.83 -8.51
N THR A 90 13.48 -2.52 -9.37
CA THR A 90 13.17 -2.66 -10.80
C THR A 90 12.65 -4.06 -11.12
N PHE A 91 11.45 -4.14 -11.67
CA PHE A 91 10.86 -5.39 -12.15
C PHE A 91 11.39 -5.74 -13.54
N GLY A 92 11.22 -6.99 -13.97
CA GLY A 92 11.55 -7.34 -15.35
C GLY A 92 10.64 -6.63 -16.36
N GLN A 93 11.20 -6.27 -17.51
CA GLN A 93 10.48 -5.62 -18.60
C GLN A 93 9.36 -6.52 -19.12
N ARG A 94 8.20 -5.94 -19.48
CA ARG A 94 7.17 -6.66 -20.22
C ARG A 94 7.60 -6.93 -21.66
N THR A 95 7.68 -8.19 -22.06
CA THR A 95 8.09 -8.56 -23.43
C THR A 95 6.92 -9.01 -24.32
N ASP A 96 5.83 -9.49 -23.74
CA ASP A 96 4.63 -9.91 -24.47
C ASP A 96 3.71 -8.73 -24.83
N ILE A 97 2.90 -8.94 -25.88
CA ILE A 97 1.89 -7.98 -26.33
C ILE A 97 0.75 -7.93 -25.31
N GLY A 98 0.32 -6.72 -24.96
CA GLY A 98 -0.83 -6.48 -24.10
C GLY A 98 -0.58 -5.38 -23.09
N THR A 99 -1.50 -5.24 -22.15
CA THR A 99 -1.42 -4.28 -21.05
C THR A 99 -1.79 -4.99 -19.76
N ALA A 100 -1.04 -4.74 -18.70
CA ALA A 100 -1.41 -5.06 -17.33
C ALA A 100 -1.40 -3.76 -16.54
N VAL A 101 -2.39 -3.56 -15.67
CA VAL A 101 -2.49 -2.34 -14.88
C VAL A 101 -2.21 -2.70 -13.43
N ALA A 102 -1.07 -2.26 -12.91
CA ALA A 102 -0.78 -2.37 -11.49
C ALA A 102 -1.50 -1.23 -10.75
N THR A 103 -2.09 -1.56 -9.61
CA THR A 103 -2.83 -0.63 -8.74
C THR A 103 -2.30 -0.66 -7.31
N HIS A 104 -1.72 -1.78 -6.88
CA HIS A 104 -1.20 -1.98 -5.53
C HIS A 104 0.17 -2.64 -5.56
N TRP A 105 0.86 -2.59 -4.42
CA TRP A 105 2.10 -3.30 -4.16
C TRP A 105 1.99 -4.07 -2.84
N SER A 106 2.85 -5.06 -2.66
CA SER A 106 3.06 -5.71 -1.36
C SER A 106 4.53 -6.00 -1.08
N VAL A 107 4.87 -6.06 0.20
CA VAL A 107 6.12 -6.61 0.72
C VAL A 107 5.80 -7.95 1.36
N GLY A 108 6.50 -9.00 0.95
CA GLY A 108 6.37 -10.32 1.57
C GLY A 108 7.66 -11.12 1.60
N VAL A 109 7.54 -12.43 1.83
CA VAL A 109 8.67 -13.25 2.30
C VAL A 109 9.19 -14.28 1.31
N ALA A 110 8.58 -14.41 0.13
CA ALA A 110 8.97 -15.40 -0.86
C ALA A 110 9.00 -14.85 -2.29
N ALA A 111 9.93 -15.37 -3.09
CA ALA A 111 10.13 -14.98 -4.48
C ALA A 111 8.96 -15.36 -5.41
N ALA A 112 8.14 -16.35 -5.02
CA ALA A 112 6.99 -16.83 -5.77
C ALA A 112 6.06 -17.66 -4.86
N GLY A 113 4.87 -17.97 -5.35
CA GLY A 113 3.87 -18.77 -4.66
C GLY A 113 3.18 -18.03 -3.52
N ALA A 114 2.23 -18.70 -2.88
CA ALA A 114 1.49 -18.15 -1.74
C ALA A 114 2.47 -17.85 -0.59
N SER A 115 2.51 -16.59 -0.16
CA SER A 115 3.37 -16.12 0.92
C SER A 115 2.74 -14.97 1.66
N LYS A 116 3.14 -14.82 2.91
CA LYS A 116 2.66 -13.76 3.79
C LYS A 116 2.89 -12.40 3.15
N ILE A 117 1.88 -11.55 3.27
CA ILE A 117 2.00 -10.11 3.09
C ILE A 117 2.36 -9.52 4.44
N LEU A 118 3.43 -8.73 4.49
CA LEU A 118 3.83 -7.95 5.66
C LEU A 118 3.23 -6.55 5.60
N TYR A 119 3.25 -5.96 4.40
CA TYR A 119 2.66 -4.65 4.11
C TYR A 119 2.10 -4.68 2.69
N SER A 120 0.96 -4.03 2.47
CA SER A 120 0.41 -3.73 1.14
C SER A 120 -0.11 -2.30 1.11
N GLY A 121 -0.25 -1.76 -0.10
CA GLY A 121 -0.87 -0.46 -0.28
C GLY A 121 -1.08 -0.12 -1.75
N PRO A 122 -1.87 0.93 -2.04
CA PRO A 122 -2.01 1.46 -3.39
C PRO A 122 -0.68 1.97 -3.93
N LEU A 123 -0.52 2.04 -5.25
CA LEU A 123 0.63 2.70 -5.87
C LEU A 123 0.54 4.22 -5.70
N GLY A 124 1.70 4.87 -5.52
CA GLY A 124 1.81 6.34 -5.49
C GLY A 124 1.08 6.99 -4.31
N THR A 125 0.97 6.29 -3.19
CA THR A 125 0.24 6.70 -2.00
C THR A 125 0.68 8.03 -1.45
N VAL A 126 -0.24 9.00 -1.46
CA VAL A 126 -0.16 10.19 -0.60
C VAL A 126 -1.32 10.12 0.38
N VAL A 127 -1.01 10.07 1.68
CA VAL A 127 -2.03 10.09 2.73
C VAL A 127 -2.79 11.41 2.63
N GLN A 128 -4.10 11.34 2.39
CA GLN A 128 -4.97 12.52 2.34
C GLN A 128 -5.53 12.86 3.73
N GLY A 129 -5.62 11.87 4.60
CA GLY A 129 -6.01 12.03 6.00
C GLY A 129 -7.31 11.28 6.34
N PRO A 130 -7.80 11.46 7.57
CA PRO A 130 -9.04 10.85 8.01
C PRO A 130 -10.23 11.44 7.26
N PHE A 131 -11.26 10.63 7.04
CA PHE A 131 -12.49 11.05 6.39
C PHE A 131 -13.74 10.63 7.16
N THR A 132 -14.84 11.35 6.91
CA THR A 132 -16.19 10.93 7.27
C THR A 132 -17.06 10.96 6.03
N ALA A 133 -17.89 9.94 5.83
CA ALA A 133 -18.79 9.82 4.70
C ALA A 133 -20.25 9.79 5.16
N LEU A 134 -21.12 10.44 4.39
CA LEU A 134 -22.55 10.53 4.67
C LEU A 134 -23.35 9.95 3.51
N ALA A 135 -24.28 9.04 3.82
CA ALA A 135 -25.14 8.40 2.83
C ALA A 135 -26.23 9.34 2.30
N VAL A 136 -26.63 10.35 3.07
CA VAL A 136 -27.74 11.24 2.71
C VAL A 136 -27.46 12.06 1.44
N ASP A 137 -26.19 12.34 1.15
CA ASP A 137 -25.74 13.18 0.05
C ASP A 137 -24.55 12.60 -0.73
N ASN A 138 -24.18 11.33 -0.49
CA ASN A 138 -23.03 10.64 -1.10
C ASN A 138 -21.71 11.41 -0.96
N THR A 139 -21.56 12.21 0.09
CA THR A 139 -20.37 13.03 0.29
C THR A 139 -19.35 12.34 1.18
N ILE A 140 -18.08 12.61 0.90
CA ILE A 140 -16.94 12.22 1.70
C ILE A 140 -16.18 13.49 2.07
N ARG A 141 -16.11 13.80 3.36
CA ARG A 141 -15.36 14.94 3.88
C ARG A 141 -13.97 14.48 4.34
N ILE A 142 -12.93 15.05 3.74
CA ILE A 142 -11.51 14.80 4.05
C ILE A 142 -10.85 16.17 4.36
N PRO A 143 -10.72 16.57 5.62
CA PRO A 143 -10.20 17.89 5.96
C PRO A 143 -8.79 18.13 5.39
N GLY A 144 -8.64 19.19 4.58
CA GLY A 144 -7.33 19.61 4.05
C GLY A 144 -6.72 18.71 2.97
N HIS A 145 -7.52 17.87 2.30
CA HIS A 145 -7.05 17.04 1.21
C HIS A 145 -6.52 17.86 0.01
N SER A 146 -5.64 17.27 -0.79
CA SER A 146 -5.13 17.85 -2.05
C SER A 146 -5.77 17.26 -3.31
N LEU A 147 -6.69 16.31 -3.16
CA LEU A 147 -7.35 15.62 -4.28
C LEU A 147 -8.01 16.56 -5.29
N ALA A 148 -7.87 16.23 -6.57
CA ALA A 148 -8.52 16.88 -7.70
C ALA A 148 -9.53 15.93 -8.40
N VAL A 149 -10.46 16.52 -9.19
CA VAL A 149 -11.38 15.73 -10.03
C VAL A 149 -10.58 14.86 -11.01
N ASP A 150 -11.06 13.64 -11.23
CA ASP A 150 -10.42 12.59 -12.03
C ASP A 150 -9.10 12.05 -11.45
N GLU A 151 -8.76 12.34 -10.19
CA GLU A 151 -7.72 11.58 -9.48
C GLU A 151 -8.29 10.28 -8.90
N ARG A 152 -7.38 9.36 -8.53
CA ARG A 152 -7.74 8.10 -7.89
C ARG A 152 -7.63 8.22 -6.38
N VAL A 153 -8.60 7.64 -5.69
CA VAL A 153 -8.64 7.56 -4.23
C VAL A 153 -8.98 6.15 -3.77
N ALA A 154 -8.33 5.70 -2.72
CA ALA A 154 -8.61 4.46 -2.01
C ALA A 154 -8.97 4.78 -0.55
N PHE A 155 -9.79 3.92 0.06
CA PHE A 155 -10.25 4.08 1.43
C PHE A 155 -9.93 2.83 2.24
N TYR A 156 -9.50 3.05 3.47
CA TYR A 156 -9.20 2.00 4.45
C TYR A 156 -9.89 2.33 5.78
N PRO A 157 -10.42 1.33 6.50
CA PRO A 157 -11.07 1.57 7.78
C PRO A 157 -10.06 2.16 8.78
N ALA A 158 -10.51 3.09 9.62
CA ALA A 158 -9.73 3.46 10.79
C ALA A 158 -9.89 2.38 11.87
N PHE A 159 -8.96 2.32 12.83
CA PHE A 159 -9.03 1.31 13.87
C PHE A 159 -10.33 1.38 14.67
N GLY A 160 -11.10 0.29 14.69
CA GLY A 160 -12.40 0.21 15.35
C GLY A 160 -13.54 0.91 14.62
N SER A 161 -13.31 1.32 13.38
CA SER A 161 -14.26 2.03 12.52
C SER A 161 -14.78 1.12 11.40
N ALA A 162 -15.78 1.59 10.66
CA ALA A 162 -16.32 0.87 9.51
C ALA A 162 -16.37 1.80 8.31
N LEU A 163 -15.91 1.28 7.16
CA LEU A 163 -16.06 1.98 5.90
C LEU A 163 -17.55 2.24 5.59
N PRO A 164 -17.87 3.36 4.92
CA PRO A 164 -19.23 3.66 4.50
C PRO A 164 -19.80 2.56 3.59
N GLY A 165 -21.12 2.41 3.62
CA GLY A 165 -21.82 1.33 2.92
C GLY A 165 -21.51 1.34 1.43
N SER A 166 -21.32 0.15 0.85
CA SER A 166 -20.88 -0.11 -0.53
C SER A 166 -19.41 0.23 -0.84
N VAL A 167 -18.71 1.03 -0.02
CA VAL A 167 -17.28 1.28 -0.21
C VAL A 167 -16.48 0.05 0.21
N VAL A 168 -15.62 -0.42 -0.68
CA VAL A 168 -14.77 -1.60 -0.46
C VAL A 168 -13.34 -1.14 -0.23
N GLU A 169 -12.73 -1.66 0.83
CA GLU A 169 -11.35 -1.37 1.21
C GLU A 169 -10.38 -1.55 0.04
N GLY A 170 -9.45 -0.60 -0.12
CA GLY A 170 -8.43 -0.61 -1.17
C GLY A 170 -8.94 -0.51 -2.61
N THR A 171 -10.26 -0.44 -2.83
CA THR A 171 -10.80 -0.23 -4.18
C THR A 171 -10.49 1.18 -4.66
N LEU A 172 -10.00 1.29 -5.90
CA LEU A 172 -9.71 2.59 -6.51
C LEU A 172 -10.96 3.22 -7.11
N TYR A 173 -11.41 4.32 -6.52
CA TYR A 173 -12.47 5.16 -7.05
C TYR A 173 -11.88 6.38 -7.78
N TRP A 174 -12.70 7.01 -8.62
CA TRP A 174 -12.38 8.32 -9.22
C TRP A 174 -13.02 9.41 -8.38
N VAL A 175 -12.28 10.48 -8.12
CA VAL A 175 -12.82 11.72 -7.53
C VAL A 175 -13.72 12.38 -8.58
N LYS A 176 -15.00 12.52 -8.26
CA LYS A 176 -16.03 13.04 -9.18
C LYS A 176 -16.25 14.53 -9.03
N THR A 177 -16.31 15.01 -7.79
CA THR A 177 -16.43 16.43 -7.46
C THR A 177 -15.49 16.80 -6.32
N VAL A 178 -15.12 18.07 -6.23
CA VAL A 178 -14.34 18.64 -5.12
C VAL A 178 -14.95 19.99 -4.75
N VAL A 179 -15.37 20.15 -3.50
CA VAL A 179 -15.92 21.39 -2.95
C VAL A 179 -15.33 21.61 -1.55
N GLY A 180 -14.23 22.36 -1.48
CA GLY A 180 -13.49 22.53 -0.22
C GLY A 180 -12.94 21.19 0.27
N ASP A 181 -13.28 20.81 1.50
CA ASP A 181 -12.88 19.52 2.11
C ASP A 181 -13.74 18.34 1.64
N VAL A 182 -14.72 18.55 0.76
CA VAL A 182 -15.73 17.55 0.42
C VAL A 182 -15.55 17.05 -1.00
N ILE A 183 -15.55 15.73 -1.18
CA ILE A 183 -15.56 15.07 -2.47
C ILE A 183 -16.80 14.18 -2.63
N THR A 184 -17.15 13.90 -3.88
CA THR A 184 -17.94 12.71 -4.25
C THR A 184 -17.10 11.82 -5.14
N ILE A 185 -17.45 10.53 -5.26
CA ILE A 185 -16.64 9.54 -5.99
C ILE A 185 -17.45 8.83 -7.09
N SER A 186 -16.76 8.08 -7.95
CA SER A 186 -17.33 7.27 -9.03
C SER A 186 -16.50 6.00 -9.25
N THR A 187 -17.10 4.93 -9.76
CA THR A 187 -16.37 3.71 -10.18
C THR A 187 -15.68 3.86 -11.53
N THR A 188 -16.12 4.79 -12.37
CA THR A 188 -15.55 5.07 -13.69
C THR A 188 -15.18 6.54 -13.86
N GLN A 189 -14.21 6.83 -14.72
CA GLN A 189 -13.73 8.20 -14.94
C GLN A 189 -14.85 9.04 -15.53
N GLY A 190 -15.12 10.21 -14.95
CA GLY A 190 -16.25 11.05 -15.35
C GLY A 190 -17.65 10.39 -15.19
N GLY A 191 -17.74 9.22 -14.55
CA GLY A 191 -18.96 8.41 -14.40
C GLY A 191 -20.04 9.05 -13.51
N LEU A 192 -21.06 8.26 -13.19
CA LEU A 192 -22.10 8.66 -12.24
C LEU A 192 -21.53 8.69 -10.82
N GLU A 193 -22.16 9.51 -9.97
CA GLU A 193 -21.85 9.52 -8.54
C GLU A 193 -22.08 8.14 -7.94
N PHE A 194 -21.16 7.73 -7.07
CA PHE A 194 -21.22 6.49 -6.33
C PHE A 194 -22.26 6.58 -5.21
N ASP A 195 -23.08 5.54 -5.09
CA ASP A 195 -24.14 5.45 -4.09
C ASP A 195 -23.59 4.91 -2.76
N ILE A 196 -23.50 5.78 -1.75
CA ILE A 196 -23.08 5.42 -0.39
C ILE A 196 -24.32 4.99 0.38
N THR A 197 -24.36 3.73 0.83
CA THR A 197 -25.58 3.14 1.41
C THR A 197 -25.69 3.26 2.93
N SER A 198 -24.60 3.62 3.60
CA SER A 198 -24.58 3.96 5.02
C SER A 198 -23.40 4.88 5.34
N ASP A 199 -23.54 5.69 6.38
CA ASP A 199 -22.45 6.50 6.91
C ASP A 199 -21.27 5.63 7.34
N GLY A 200 -20.08 6.22 7.38
CA GLY A 200 -18.86 5.56 7.81
C GLY A 200 -17.66 6.50 7.80
N ASP A 201 -16.51 5.98 8.16
CA ASP A 201 -15.27 6.75 8.30
C ASP A 201 -14.04 5.89 8.01
N GLY A 202 -12.88 6.53 7.94
CA GLY A 202 -11.62 5.84 7.70
C GLY A 202 -10.49 6.80 7.34
N VAL A 203 -9.51 6.27 6.61
CA VAL A 203 -8.39 7.05 6.07
C VAL A 203 -8.42 6.98 4.54
N ALA A 204 -8.24 8.13 3.90
CA ALA A 204 -8.19 8.26 2.46
C ALA A 204 -6.74 8.37 1.97
N TYR A 205 -6.46 7.69 0.86
CA TYR A 205 -5.17 7.72 0.18
C TYR A 205 -5.39 8.13 -1.27
N GLU A 206 -4.64 9.12 -1.74
CA GLU A 206 -4.50 9.32 -3.17
C GLU A 206 -3.71 8.15 -3.74
N ALA A 207 -4.16 7.64 -4.88
CA ALA A 207 -3.56 6.50 -5.54
C ALA A 207 -3.17 6.82 -6.98
N ARG A 208 -2.33 5.97 -7.54
CA ARG A 208 -1.90 5.97 -8.94
C ARG A 208 -2.12 4.58 -9.51
N THR A 209 -2.08 4.50 -10.83
CA THR A 209 -2.05 3.22 -11.55
C THR A 209 -0.87 3.22 -12.50
N LEU A 210 -0.23 2.07 -12.69
CA LEU A 210 0.83 1.91 -13.66
C LEU A 210 0.35 0.99 -14.79
N SER A 211 0.17 1.56 -15.98
CA SER A 211 -0.10 0.80 -17.21
C SER A 211 1.20 0.23 -17.76
N ILE A 212 1.36 -1.08 -17.67
CA ILE A 212 2.52 -1.84 -18.13
C ILE A 212 2.20 -2.42 -19.50
N THR A 213 2.43 -1.61 -20.53
CA THR A 213 2.39 -2.02 -21.94
C THR A 213 3.70 -2.69 -22.34
N GLN A 214 3.76 -3.25 -23.55
CA GLN A 214 4.97 -3.87 -24.07
C GLN A 214 6.17 -2.91 -23.99
N PHE A 215 7.32 -3.43 -23.58
CA PHE A 215 8.60 -2.73 -23.37
C PHE A 215 8.66 -1.79 -22.17
N ILE A 216 7.61 -1.67 -21.37
CA ILE A 216 7.68 -0.97 -20.09
C ILE A 216 8.42 -1.84 -19.07
N THR A 217 9.34 -1.21 -18.36
CA THR A 217 10.04 -1.77 -17.19
C THR A 217 9.52 -1.07 -15.95
N PRO A 218 8.63 -1.70 -15.16
CA PRO A 218 8.14 -1.11 -13.92
C PRO A 218 9.27 -0.92 -12.92
N SER A 219 9.26 0.18 -12.19
CA SER A 219 10.22 0.43 -11.13
C SER A 219 9.68 1.38 -10.07
N PHE A 220 10.08 1.15 -8.83
CA PHE A 220 10.05 2.14 -7.77
C PHE A 220 11.41 2.83 -7.70
N ALA A 221 11.44 4.16 -7.66
CA ALA A 221 12.63 4.91 -7.28
C ALA A 221 12.91 4.73 -5.77
N ALA A 222 14.11 5.11 -5.33
CA ALA A 222 14.41 5.12 -3.89
C ALA A 222 13.45 6.07 -3.17
N GLY A 223 12.80 5.58 -2.10
CA GLY A 223 11.81 6.33 -1.34
C GLY A 223 10.36 6.16 -1.77
N ASP A 224 10.08 5.55 -2.94
CA ASP A 224 8.70 5.44 -3.44
C ASP A 224 7.85 4.43 -2.66
N ILE A 225 8.47 3.40 -2.11
CA ILE A 225 7.81 2.53 -1.13
C ILE A 225 7.97 3.23 0.21
N ASP A 226 6.90 3.79 0.74
CA ASP A 226 6.88 4.50 2.02
C ASP A 226 5.84 3.87 2.95
N ILE A 227 6.35 3.26 4.02
CA ILE A 227 5.55 2.61 5.06
C ILE A 227 5.72 3.45 6.32
N THR A 228 4.60 3.87 6.90
CA THR A 228 4.57 4.55 8.20
C THR A 228 3.72 3.74 9.16
N GLU A 229 4.30 3.33 10.29
CA GLU A 229 3.54 2.77 11.43
C GLU A 229 2.96 3.90 12.30
N ASP A 230 1.83 3.60 12.95
CA ASP A 230 1.05 4.47 13.82
C ASP A 230 1.56 4.58 15.26
#